data_AF-A0A963EAP7-F1
#
_entry.id   AF-A0A963EAP7-F1
#
_cell.length_a   1.000
_cell.length_b   1.000
_cell.length_c   1.000
_cell.angle_alpha   90.00
_cell.angle_beta   90.00
_cell.angle_gamma   90.00
#
_symmetry.space_group_name_H-M   'P 1'
#
loop_
_entity.id
_entity.type
_entity.pdbx_description
1 polymer ?
#
loop_
_entity_poly.entity_id
_entity_poly.type
_entity_poly.pdbx_seq_one_letter_code
_entity_poly.pdbx_strand_id
1 'polypeptide(L)'
;MISPLLLMVGQYTKTDRKSSMEATYLFYDIETTGLNPCFDQILQFAAIRTDLSLNEIERHEVMIRLNRDVTPHPEAMKTHGISLEEISQGENEYEAIKKIHRLFNTPGTISLGYNTLGFDDEFLRFSFYRNLLPPYTHQFANGCGRMDIYPMALLYYLFKPSNIVWPKIDGRVSLKLENINEANQFIKGQSHLAMVDVEVTLALAKQLYEEREMWDYLCGYFVKAKDQKRLSSLTDGIVVSGKIGNANNFCAPAIPLGTHRVYNNQSLWLRMDDEAIQTLNTDNIPAVSFAIRKKPGETPIILPPQDRFLKKISSDRLALAEENKTFLTKNTALLNEIQEHHRNYTYPEVENIDADAALYTMPFPTREEEQLYYQFHQASPLEKQNLMELFQNPIRKQQALRILGRHYPDVLSHENHCL
;
A
#
# COMPACT_ATOMS: atom_id res chain seq x y z
N MET A 1 -16.88 23.37 46.57
CA MET A 1 -17.57 23.85 45.35
C MET A 1 -16.55 23.88 44.22
N ILE A 2 -16.58 22.85 43.38
CA ILE A 2 -15.70 22.68 42.21
C ILE A 2 -16.62 22.63 40.99
N SER A 3 -16.27 23.42 39.98
CA SER A 3 -17.05 23.79 38.81
C SER A 3 -17.19 22.64 37.79
N PRO A 4 -18.34 22.51 37.09
CA PRO A 4 -18.61 21.43 36.15
C PRO A 4 -18.06 21.76 34.75
N LEU A 5 -16.81 21.40 34.49
CA LEU A 5 -16.27 21.25 33.13
C LEU A 5 -15.31 20.05 33.08
N LEU A 6 -15.80 18.91 33.57
CA LEU A 6 -15.11 17.63 33.55
C LEU A 6 -16.08 16.54 33.10
N LEU A 7 -16.48 16.60 31.84
CA LEU A 7 -17.33 15.61 31.17
C LEU A 7 -17.03 15.61 29.68
N MET A 8 -15.85 15.10 29.31
CA MET A 8 -15.61 14.33 28.07
C MET A 8 -14.16 13.81 27.98
N VAL A 9 -13.65 13.21 29.06
CA VAL A 9 -12.45 12.35 28.99
C VAL A 9 -12.70 11.13 29.88
N GLY A 10 -12.87 9.97 29.25
CA GLY A 10 -12.70 8.66 29.88
C GLY A 10 -13.80 8.18 30.81
N GLN A 11 -14.88 7.62 30.24
CA GLN A 11 -15.59 6.49 30.87
C GLN A 11 -15.75 5.37 29.84
N TYR A 12 -14.73 4.51 29.78
CA TYR A 12 -14.90 3.12 29.35
C TYR A 12 -15.66 2.39 30.46
N THR A 13 -16.99 2.51 30.45
CA THR A 13 -17.85 1.60 31.19
C THR A 13 -18.11 0.39 30.30
N LYS A 14 -17.65 -0.78 30.77
CA LYS A 14 -18.10 -2.09 30.29
C LYS A 14 -19.60 -2.20 30.58
N THR A 15 -20.43 -1.85 29.60
CA THR A 15 -21.83 -2.26 29.54
C THR A 15 -22.17 -2.51 28.08
N ASP A 16 -22.66 -3.72 27.83
CA ASP A 16 -22.99 -4.32 26.55
C ASP A 16 -23.74 -3.39 25.58
N ARG A 17 -23.02 -2.92 24.54
CA ARG A 17 -23.50 -2.81 23.15
C ARG A 17 -22.31 -2.93 22.20
N LYS A 18 -21.71 -4.12 22.09
CA LYS A 18 -21.10 -4.51 20.81
C LYS A 18 -22.24 -4.85 19.85
N SER A 19 -22.85 -3.81 19.29
CA SER A 19 -23.19 -3.94 17.87
C SER A 19 -21.85 -4.22 17.21
N SER A 20 -21.57 -5.45 16.81
CA SER A 20 -20.45 -5.73 15.93
C SER A 20 -20.70 -4.87 14.70
N MET A 21 -20.02 -3.73 14.58
CA MET A 21 -20.04 -2.98 13.33
C MET A 21 -19.54 -3.97 12.27
N GLU A 22 -20.42 -4.30 11.32
CA GLU A 22 -20.12 -5.29 10.30
C GLU A 22 -18.95 -4.78 9.46
N ALA A 23 -17.98 -5.64 9.21
CA ALA A 23 -16.86 -5.28 8.35
C ALA A 23 -17.38 -5.04 6.93
N THR A 24 -16.82 -4.06 6.25
CA THR A 24 -17.17 -3.74 4.85
C THR A 24 -15.90 -3.71 4.01
N TYR A 25 -16.04 -3.97 2.72
CA TYR A 25 -14.97 -3.72 1.77
C TYR A 25 -15.11 -2.29 1.22
N LEU A 26 -13.99 -1.60 1.02
CA LEU A 26 -13.93 -0.35 0.28
C LEU A 26 -13.00 -0.54 -0.91
N PHE A 27 -13.58 -0.90 -2.06
CA PHE A 27 -12.87 -0.97 -3.33
C PHE A 27 -12.50 0.44 -3.77
N TYR A 28 -11.27 0.69 -4.16
CA TYR A 28 -10.83 2.03 -4.54
C TYR A 28 -9.70 2.00 -5.58
N ASP A 29 -9.55 3.14 -6.27
CA ASP A 29 -8.51 3.43 -7.25
C ASP A 29 -8.24 4.94 -7.28
N ILE A 30 -7.02 5.34 -7.66
CA ILE A 30 -6.62 6.73 -7.82
C ILE A 30 -5.96 7.00 -9.18
N GLU A 31 -6.19 8.20 -9.71
CA GLU A 31 -5.41 8.75 -10.82
C GLU A 31 -4.51 9.87 -10.30
N THR A 32 -3.26 9.88 -10.74
CA THR A 32 -2.21 10.74 -10.19
C THR A 32 -1.50 11.55 -11.27
N THR A 33 -0.84 12.62 -10.86
CA THR A 33 -0.02 13.44 -11.76
C THR A 33 1.27 12.74 -12.24
N GLY A 34 1.62 11.60 -11.65
CA GLY A 34 2.87 10.88 -11.90
C GLY A 34 3.05 9.69 -10.95
N LEU A 35 4.28 9.16 -10.86
CA LEU A 35 4.58 7.91 -10.15
C LEU A 35 5.27 8.12 -8.79
N ASN A 36 5.64 9.35 -8.43
CA ASN A 36 6.34 9.66 -7.19
C ASN A 36 5.34 10.05 -6.09
N PRO A 37 5.06 9.17 -5.12
CA PRO A 37 4.03 9.44 -4.11
C PRO A 37 4.33 10.66 -3.21
N CYS A 38 5.61 11.05 -3.09
CA CYS A 38 6.02 12.21 -2.30
C CYS A 38 5.60 13.53 -2.96
N PHE A 39 5.86 13.67 -4.27
CA PHE A 39 5.77 14.94 -5.00
C PHE A 39 4.64 14.99 -6.02
N ASP A 40 4.16 13.84 -6.49
CA ASP A 40 2.99 13.76 -7.35
C ASP A 40 1.69 13.79 -6.52
N GLN A 41 0.64 14.30 -7.15
CA GLN A 41 -0.64 14.57 -6.54
C GLN A 41 -1.69 13.58 -7.02
N ILE A 42 -2.65 13.24 -6.15
CA ILE A 42 -3.89 12.58 -6.54
C ILE A 42 -4.79 13.60 -7.25
N LEU A 43 -5.28 13.26 -8.44
CA LEU A 43 -6.20 14.05 -9.26
C LEU A 43 -7.63 13.52 -9.19
N GLN A 44 -7.80 12.20 -9.19
CA GLN A 44 -9.11 11.57 -9.06
C GLN A 44 -9.02 10.45 -8.03
N PHE A 45 -10.06 10.34 -7.22
CA PHE A 45 -10.28 9.23 -6.31
C PHE A 45 -11.66 8.65 -6.58
N ALA A 46 -11.75 7.34 -6.77
CA ALA A 46 -13.01 6.62 -6.85
C ALA A 46 -13.05 5.49 -5.82
N ALA A 47 -14.24 5.20 -5.31
CA ALA A 47 -14.45 4.04 -4.46
C ALA A 47 -15.88 3.50 -4.49
N ILE A 48 -16.01 2.19 -4.26
CA ILE A 48 -17.27 1.49 -4.04
C ILE A 48 -17.15 0.73 -2.71
N ARG A 49 -18.06 1.02 -1.78
CA ARG A 49 -18.21 0.26 -0.54
C ARG A 49 -19.16 -0.89 -0.75
N THR A 50 -18.80 -2.07 -0.25
CA THR A 50 -19.65 -3.26 -0.28
C THR A 50 -19.76 -3.92 1.09
N ASP A 51 -20.78 -4.74 1.27
CA ASP A 51 -20.78 -5.74 2.34
C ASP A 51 -19.72 -6.84 2.05
N LEU A 52 -19.54 -7.79 2.98
CA LEU A 52 -18.61 -8.92 2.79
C LEU A 52 -19.07 -9.96 1.75
N SER A 53 -20.29 -9.81 1.21
CA SER A 53 -20.82 -10.60 0.10
C SER A 53 -20.67 -9.89 -1.24
N LEU A 54 -19.91 -8.77 -1.27
CA LEU A 54 -19.64 -7.96 -2.46
C LEU A 54 -20.88 -7.27 -3.05
N ASN A 55 -21.94 -7.07 -2.25
CA ASN A 55 -23.08 -6.24 -2.63
C ASN A 55 -22.75 -4.77 -2.35
N GLU A 56 -22.90 -3.93 -3.37
CA GLU A 56 -22.66 -2.49 -3.25
C GLU A 56 -23.62 -1.83 -2.26
N ILE A 57 -23.05 -0.98 -1.40
CA ILE A 57 -23.76 -0.18 -0.39
C ILE A 57 -23.78 1.29 -0.83
N GLU A 58 -22.63 1.81 -1.26
CA GLU A 58 -22.45 3.20 -1.68
C GLU A 58 -21.24 3.33 -2.60
N ARG A 59 -21.21 4.40 -3.40
CA ARG A 59 -20.07 4.77 -4.26
C ARG A 59 -19.69 6.23 -4.05
N HIS A 60 -18.40 6.52 -4.21
CA HIS A 60 -17.79 7.82 -3.99
C HIS A 60 -16.87 8.17 -5.15
N GLU A 61 -16.93 9.42 -5.59
CA GLU A 61 -15.99 9.97 -6.56
C GLU A 61 -15.59 11.37 -6.12
N VAL A 62 -14.30 11.67 -6.20
CA VAL A 62 -13.72 12.95 -5.80
C VAL A 62 -12.71 13.37 -6.85
N MET A 63 -13.02 14.43 -7.59
CA MET A 63 -12.05 15.13 -8.43
C MET A 63 -11.31 16.15 -7.59
N ILE A 64 -9.99 16.16 -7.69
CA ILE A 64 -9.08 16.98 -6.90
C ILE A 64 -8.38 17.98 -7.82
N ARG A 65 -8.45 19.25 -7.44
CA ARG A 65 -7.81 20.33 -8.17
C ARG A 65 -6.31 20.26 -8.04
N LEU A 66 -5.63 20.37 -9.18
CA LEU A 66 -4.17 20.43 -9.25
C LEU A 66 -3.64 21.62 -8.45
N ASN A 67 -2.65 21.34 -7.60
CA ASN A 67 -1.93 22.34 -6.83
C ASN A 67 -1.05 23.18 -7.76
N ARG A 68 -0.92 24.47 -7.46
CA ARG A 68 -0.20 25.43 -8.32
C ARG A 68 1.29 25.14 -8.45
N ASP A 69 1.86 24.40 -7.50
CA ASP A 69 3.27 24.01 -7.43
C ASP A 69 3.54 22.60 -7.99
N VAL A 70 2.53 21.91 -8.54
CA VAL A 70 2.68 20.58 -9.13
C VAL A 70 2.61 20.64 -10.65
N THR A 71 3.58 20.01 -11.31
CA THR A 71 3.61 19.87 -12.77
C THR A 71 3.32 18.42 -13.16
N PRO A 72 2.17 18.12 -13.79
CA PRO A 72 1.83 16.75 -14.17
C PRO A 72 2.77 16.16 -15.22
N HIS A 73 3.12 14.90 -15.03
CA HIS A 73 3.88 14.13 -15.99
C HIS A 73 3.03 13.88 -17.26
N PRO A 74 3.52 14.21 -18.48
CA PRO A 74 2.71 14.10 -19.69
C PRO A 74 2.15 12.70 -19.97
N GLU A 75 2.91 11.65 -19.66
CA GLU A 75 2.44 10.27 -19.87
C GLU A 75 1.33 9.87 -18.89
N ALA A 76 1.31 10.43 -17.67
CA ALA A 76 0.21 10.19 -16.73
C ALA A 76 -1.08 10.80 -17.27
N MET A 77 -1.02 12.07 -17.68
CA MET A 77 -2.13 12.80 -18.29
C MET A 77 -2.70 12.08 -19.53
N LYS A 78 -1.83 11.49 -20.35
CA LYS A 78 -2.23 10.70 -21.51
C LYS A 78 -2.86 9.36 -21.14
N THR A 79 -2.43 8.75 -20.04
CA THR A 79 -2.93 7.44 -19.57
C THR A 79 -4.37 7.57 -19.10
N HIS A 80 -4.65 8.48 -18.18
CA HIS A 80 -5.99 8.64 -17.60
C HIS A 80 -6.90 9.59 -18.40
N GLY A 81 -6.34 10.45 -19.26
CA GLY A 81 -7.10 11.30 -20.17
C GLY A 81 -7.92 12.41 -19.51
N ILE A 82 -7.72 12.66 -18.21
CA ILE A 82 -8.41 13.73 -17.45
C ILE A 82 -7.94 15.09 -17.99
N SER A 83 -8.88 15.92 -18.41
CA SER A 83 -8.57 17.25 -18.97
C SER A 83 -8.18 18.26 -17.90
N LEU A 84 -7.43 19.30 -18.30
CA LEU A 84 -7.11 20.42 -17.41
C LEU A 84 -8.36 21.18 -16.96
N GLU A 85 -9.43 21.18 -17.77
CA GLU A 85 -10.71 21.78 -17.39
C GLU A 85 -11.36 21.02 -16.23
N GLU A 86 -11.46 19.69 -16.32
CA GLU A 86 -11.98 18.83 -15.26
C GLU A 86 -11.18 18.98 -13.96
N ILE A 87 -9.85 18.94 -14.05
CA ILE A 87 -8.96 19.13 -12.91
C ILE A 87 -9.18 20.51 -12.27
N SER A 88 -9.34 21.57 -13.06
CA SER A 88 -9.53 22.92 -12.53
C SER A 88 -10.82 23.09 -11.70
N GLN A 89 -11.83 22.27 -11.98
CA GLN A 89 -13.14 22.26 -11.31
C GLN A 89 -13.16 21.38 -10.05
N GLY A 90 -12.11 20.60 -9.79
CA GLY A 90 -12.01 19.73 -8.63
C GLY A 90 -12.04 20.46 -7.28
N GLU A 91 -12.27 19.70 -6.22
CA GLU A 91 -12.14 20.19 -4.84
C GLU A 91 -10.66 20.47 -4.52
N ASN A 92 -10.39 21.42 -3.61
CA ASN A 92 -9.01 21.63 -3.15
C ASN A 92 -8.47 20.34 -2.47
N GLU A 93 -7.18 20.02 -2.67
CA GLU A 93 -6.58 18.79 -2.14
C GLU A 93 -6.81 18.63 -0.64
N TYR A 94 -6.61 19.67 0.15
CA TYR A 94 -6.74 19.58 1.61
C TYR A 94 -8.14 19.12 2.08
N GLU A 95 -9.22 19.68 1.53
CA GLU A 95 -10.58 19.24 1.89
C GLU A 95 -10.94 17.87 1.29
N ALA A 96 -10.52 17.61 0.05
CA ALA A 96 -10.72 16.31 -0.61
C ALA A 96 -10.04 15.17 0.15
N ILE A 97 -8.77 15.35 0.53
CA ILE A 97 -7.99 14.35 1.27
C ILE A 97 -8.54 14.17 2.69
N LYS A 98 -9.07 15.22 3.34
CA LYS A 98 -9.81 15.06 4.62
C LYS A 98 -11.07 14.21 4.44
N LYS A 99 -11.82 14.37 3.34
CA LYS A 99 -13.00 13.54 3.03
C LYS A 99 -12.60 12.08 2.78
N ILE A 100 -11.58 11.85 1.96
CA ILE A 100 -11.04 10.52 1.66
C ILE A 100 -10.53 9.85 2.95
N HIS A 101 -9.77 10.58 3.79
CA HIS A 101 -9.28 10.05 5.07
C HIS A 101 -10.41 9.56 5.97
N ARG A 102 -11.50 10.34 6.10
CA ARG A 102 -12.69 9.92 6.87
C ARG A 102 -13.33 8.66 6.28
N LEU A 103 -13.45 8.57 4.95
CA LEU A 103 -14.03 7.42 4.27
C LEU A 103 -13.25 6.13 4.59
N PHE A 104 -11.92 6.17 4.47
CA PHE A 104 -11.03 5.05 4.77
C PHE A 104 -10.99 4.66 6.25
N ASN A 105 -11.17 5.63 7.15
CA ASN A 105 -11.18 5.40 8.60
C ASN A 105 -12.57 5.06 9.15
N THR A 106 -13.56 4.78 8.30
CA THR A 106 -14.85 4.24 8.74
C THR A 106 -14.60 2.91 9.47
N PRO A 107 -15.04 2.73 10.73
CA PRO A 107 -14.75 1.52 11.51
C PRO A 107 -15.12 0.23 10.77
N GLY A 108 -14.27 -0.79 10.86
CA GLY A 108 -14.47 -2.08 10.18
C GLY A 108 -14.20 -2.08 8.67
N THR A 109 -13.64 -1.01 8.09
CA THR A 109 -13.32 -0.96 6.66
C THR A 109 -12.11 -1.81 6.32
N ILE A 110 -12.26 -2.73 5.37
CA ILE A 110 -11.16 -3.41 4.68
C ILE A 110 -11.00 -2.72 3.32
N SER A 111 -10.00 -1.85 3.20
CA SER A 111 -9.74 -1.15 1.93
C SER A 111 -8.95 -2.05 0.97
N LEU A 112 -9.30 -2.04 -0.30
CA LEU A 112 -8.67 -2.87 -1.33
C LEU A 112 -8.87 -2.30 -2.72
N GLY A 113 -8.06 -2.74 -3.67
CA GLY A 113 -8.23 -2.46 -5.09
C GLY A 113 -7.37 -3.41 -5.89
N TYR A 114 -6.92 -3.00 -7.07
CA TYR A 114 -6.05 -3.80 -7.91
C TYR A 114 -4.62 -3.24 -7.92
N ASN A 115 -3.70 -3.93 -7.25
CA ASN A 115 -2.32 -3.49 -7.03
C ASN A 115 -2.19 -2.22 -6.15
N THR A 116 -3.20 -1.94 -5.32
CA THR A 116 -3.22 -0.75 -4.47
C THR A 116 -2.13 -0.76 -3.41
N LEU A 117 -1.79 -1.93 -2.83
CA LEU A 117 -0.68 -2.04 -1.87
C LEU A 117 0.68 -1.75 -2.50
N GLY A 118 0.79 -1.89 -3.83
CA GLY A 118 1.99 -1.62 -4.60
C GLY A 118 2.11 -0.18 -5.09
N PHE A 119 1.04 0.63 -5.00
CA PHE A 119 0.99 2.00 -5.56
C PHE A 119 0.11 2.94 -4.72
N ASP A 120 -1.20 2.81 -4.80
CA ASP A 120 -2.19 3.77 -4.27
C ASP A 120 -2.06 4.01 -2.78
N ASP A 121 -1.81 2.94 -2.01
CA ASP A 121 -1.68 3.00 -0.56
C ASP A 121 -0.51 3.89 -0.12
N GLU A 122 0.56 3.94 -0.92
CA GLU A 122 1.69 4.83 -0.68
C GLU A 122 1.33 6.28 -1.00
N PHE A 123 0.65 6.53 -2.12
CA PHE A 123 0.11 7.84 -2.45
C PHE A 123 -0.84 8.36 -1.37
N LEU A 124 -1.74 7.52 -0.84
CA LEU A 124 -2.64 7.89 0.26
C LEU A 124 -1.86 8.23 1.53
N ARG A 125 -0.84 7.45 1.90
CA ARG A 125 0.00 7.75 3.07
C ARG A 125 0.68 9.11 2.94
N PHE A 126 1.29 9.41 1.80
CA PHE A 126 1.93 10.70 1.56
C PHE A 126 0.93 11.85 1.46
N SER A 127 -0.24 11.62 0.85
CA SER A 127 -1.32 12.60 0.78
C SER A 127 -1.88 12.94 2.16
N PHE A 128 -2.12 11.94 3.00
CA PHE A 128 -2.52 12.16 4.40
C PHE A 128 -1.43 12.87 5.17
N TYR A 129 -0.18 12.43 5.03
CA TYR A 129 0.98 13.01 5.70
C TYR A 129 1.17 14.50 5.40
N ARG A 130 1.23 14.90 4.12
CA ARG A 130 1.42 16.30 3.73
C ARG A 130 0.25 17.20 4.11
N ASN A 131 -0.93 16.60 4.32
CA ASN A 131 -2.13 17.26 4.81
C ASN A 131 -2.32 17.14 6.33
N LEU A 132 -1.27 16.82 7.12
CA LEU A 132 -1.29 16.69 8.59
C LEU A 132 -2.29 15.66 9.15
N LEU A 133 -2.70 14.68 8.36
CA LEU A 133 -3.60 13.60 8.75
C LEU A 133 -2.79 12.33 9.12
N PRO A 134 -3.26 11.50 10.07
CA PRO A 134 -2.60 10.25 10.41
C PRO A 134 -2.49 9.31 9.19
N PRO A 135 -1.26 8.96 8.74
CA PRO A 135 -1.07 8.29 7.45
C PRO A 135 -1.37 6.78 7.47
N TYR A 136 -1.44 6.15 8.64
CA TYR A 136 -1.55 4.68 8.76
C TYR A 136 -2.83 4.19 9.45
N THR A 137 -3.66 5.06 10.02
CA THR A 137 -4.78 4.64 10.89
C THR A 137 -5.80 3.76 10.16
N HIS A 138 -6.05 4.02 8.88
CA HIS A 138 -6.94 3.23 8.02
C HIS A 138 -6.48 1.76 7.82
N GLN A 139 -5.26 1.43 8.25
CA GLN A 139 -4.66 0.11 8.04
C GLN A 139 -4.85 -0.83 9.23
N PHE A 140 -5.28 -0.32 10.39
CA PHE A 140 -5.36 -1.12 11.62
C PHE A 140 -6.32 -0.58 12.68
N ALA A 141 -6.55 0.73 12.75
CA ALA A 141 -7.34 1.33 13.82
C ALA A 141 -8.82 0.99 13.64
N ASN A 142 -9.57 0.89 14.74
CA ASN A 142 -11.02 0.67 14.74
C ASN A 142 -11.49 -0.54 13.90
N GLY A 143 -10.69 -1.60 13.84
CA GLY A 143 -10.99 -2.80 13.06
C GLY A 143 -10.80 -2.62 11.55
N CYS A 144 -10.16 -1.53 11.10
CA CYS A 144 -9.80 -1.37 9.71
C CYS A 144 -8.66 -2.31 9.30
N GLY A 145 -8.58 -2.61 8.02
CA GLY A 145 -7.55 -3.43 7.41
C GLY A 145 -7.38 -3.12 5.93
N ARG A 146 -6.47 -3.85 5.28
CA ARG A 146 -6.20 -3.71 3.85
C ARG A 146 -6.10 -5.07 3.17
N MET A 147 -6.45 -5.12 1.90
CA MET A 147 -6.30 -6.27 1.00
C MET A 147 -5.90 -5.78 -0.41
N ASP A 148 -5.49 -6.70 -1.28
CA ASP A 148 -5.17 -6.40 -2.67
C ASP A 148 -5.61 -7.54 -3.59
N ILE A 149 -6.37 -7.22 -4.63
CA ILE A 149 -6.89 -8.20 -5.59
C ILE A 149 -5.79 -8.69 -6.55
N TYR A 150 -4.77 -7.90 -6.85
CA TYR A 150 -3.70 -8.30 -7.78
C TYR A 150 -2.98 -9.60 -7.38
N PRO A 151 -2.39 -9.72 -6.17
CA PRO A 151 -1.74 -10.96 -5.74
C PRO A 151 -2.74 -12.12 -5.59
N MET A 152 -4.03 -11.84 -5.33
CA MET A 152 -5.07 -12.87 -5.31
C MET A 152 -5.33 -13.38 -6.72
N ALA A 153 -5.57 -12.49 -7.69
CA ALA A 153 -5.77 -12.82 -9.10
C ALA A 153 -4.61 -13.66 -9.65
N LEU A 154 -3.36 -13.31 -9.30
CA LEU A 154 -2.19 -14.11 -9.64
C LEU A 154 -2.28 -15.55 -9.10
N LEU A 155 -2.70 -15.74 -7.85
CA LEU A 155 -2.88 -17.09 -7.29
C LEU A 155 -4.04 -17.83 -7.94
N TYR A 156 -5.14 -17.15 -8.28
CA TYR A 156 -6.24 -17.75 -9.06
C TYR A 156 -5.78 -18.19 -10.44
N TYR A 157 -5.02 -17.37 -11.16
CA TYR A 157 -4.38 -17.77 -12.41
C TYR A 157 -3.53 -19.03 -12.23
N LEU A 158 -2.71 -19.09 -11.17
CA LEU A 158 -1.82 -20.23 -10.95
C LEU A 158 -2.57 -21.52 -10.58
N PHE A 159 -3.63 -21.45 -9.77
CA PHE A 159 -4.22 -22.63 -9.11
C PHE A 159 -5.68 -22.92 -9.46
N LYS A 160 -6.38 -21.95 -10.06
CA LYS A 160 -7.76 -22.04 -10.53
C LYS A 160 -7.93 -21.37 -11.91
N PRO A 161 -7.10 -21.70 -12.92
CA PRO A 161 -7.05 -20.96 -14.19
C PRO A 161 -8.35 -20.99 -15.01
N SER A 162 -9.32 -21.83 -14.67
CA SER A 162 -10.61 -21.93 -15.35
C SER A 162 -11.69 -21.00 -14.79
N ASN A 163 -11.39 -20.23 -13.74
CA ASN A 163 -12.37 -19.36 -13.07
C ASN A 163 -12.79 -18.17 -13.95
N ILE A 164 -11.88 -17.64 -14.76
CA ILE A 164 -12.09 -16.57 -15.73
C ILE A 164 -11.21 -16.82 -16.96
N VAL A 165 -11.41 -16.04 -18.02
CA VAL A 165 -10.51 -16.00 -19.18
C VAL A 165 -9.28 -15.16 -18.83
N TRP A 166 -8.12 -15.80 -18.73
CA TRP A 166 -6.86 -15.10 -18.52
C TRP A 166 -6.26 -14.64 -19.86
N PRO A 167 -6.17 -13.33 -20.13
CA PRO A 167 -5.72 -12.81 -21.42
C PRO A 167 -4.25 -13.14 -21.68
N LYS A 168 -3.91 -13.30 -22.96
CA LYS A 168 -2.51 -13.45 -23.41
C LYS A 168 -2.15 -12.36 -24.40
N ILE A 169 -1.05 -11.66 -24.13
CA ILE A 169 -0.45 -10.66 -25.01
C ILE A 169 0.93 -11.19 -25.40
N ASP A 170 1.21 -11.27 -26.71
CA ASP A 170 2.45 -11.83 -27.25
C ASP A 170 2.81 -13.21 -26.68
N GLY A 171 1.78 -14.07 -26.54
CA GLY A 171 1.91 -15.43 -26.01
C GLY A 171 2.10 -15.54 -24.49
N ARG A 172 2.20 -14.42 -23.77
CA ARG A 172 2.38 -14.37 -22.31
C ARG A 172 1.08 -13.96 -21.62
N VAL A 173 0.76 -14.59 -20.48
CA VAL A 173 -0.38 -14.14 -19.67
C VAL A 173 -0.19 -12.67 -19.26
N SER A 174 -1.24 -11.87 -19.44
CA SER A 174 -1.32 -10.51 -18.95
C SER A 174 -2.16 -10.48 -17.67
N LEU A 175 -1.61 -9.89 -16.62
CA LEU A 175 -2.32 -9.63 -15.36
C LEU A 175 -2.65 -8.14 -15.22
N LYS A 176 -2.68 -7.39 -16.32
CA LYS A 176 -3.18 -6.01 -16.26
C LYS A 176 -4.69 -6.00 -16.23
N LEU A 177 -5.27 -5.11 -15.45
CA LEU A 177 -6.71 -5.06 -15.20
C LEU A 177 -7.50 -4.80 -16.50
N GLU A 178 -7.01 -3.91 -17.37
CA GLU A 178 -7.66 -3.58 -18.63
C GLU A 178 -7.76 -4.79 -19.58
N ASN A 179 -6.71 -5.61 -19.65
CA ASN A 179 -6.70 -6.82 -20.47
C ASN A 179 -7.63 -7.90 -19.89
N ILE A 180 -7.70 -8.01 -18.56
CA ILE A 180 -8.61 -8.95 -17.89
C ILE A 180 -10.06 -8.52 -18.15
N ASN A 181 -10.36 -7.23 -18.06
CA ASN A 181 -11.68 -6.69 -18.36
C ASN A 181 -12.08 -6.98 -19.81
N GLU A 182 -11.22 -6.69 -20.77
CA GLU A 182 -11.50 -6.89 -22.20
C GLU A 182 -11.80 -8.36 -22.52
N ALA A 183 -10.99 -9.29 -21.99
CA ALA A 183 -11.15 -10.72 -22.25
C ALA A 183 -12.42 -11.33 -21.62
N ASN A 184 -12.91 -10.76 -20.51
CA ASN A 184 -14.07 -11.27 -19.78
C ASN A 184 -15.33 -10.42 -19.93
N GLN A 185 -15.23 -9.25 -20.55
CA GLN A 185 -16.32 -8.31 -20.79
C GLN A 185 -17.06 -7.89 -19.52
N PHE A 186 -16.34 -7.64 -18.42
CA PHE A 186 -16.95 -7.33 -17.13
C PHE A 186 -17.69 -5.99 -17.14
N ILE A 187 -17.01 -4.92 -17.54
CA ILE A 187 -17.54 -3.56 -17.53
C ILE A 187 -17.22 -2.89 -18.88
N LYS A 188 -18.20 -2.18 -19.44
CA LYS A 188 -17.99 -1.32 -20.61
C LYS A 188 -17.62 0.08 -20.14
N GLY A 189 -16.47 0.58 -20.57
CA GLY A 189 -15.96 1.91 -20.20
C GLY A 189 -14.54 2.10 -20.71
N GLN A 190 -14.05 3.34 -20.67
CA GLN A 190 -12.64 3.62 -20.92
C GLN A 190 -11.83 3.16 -19.69
N SER A 191 -10.82 2.32 -19.91
CA SER A 191 -9.84 1.97 -18.87
C SER A 191 -9.03 3.20 -18.46
N HIS A 192 -8.51 3.26 -17.23
CA HIS A 192 -7.82 4.42 -16.67
C HIS A 192 -8.74 5.62 -16.39
N LEU A 193 -9.99 5.31 -16.04
CA LEU A 193 -10.85 6.20 -15.28
C LEU A 193 -11.06 5.52 -13.93
N ALA A 194 -10.73 6.20 -12.84
CA ALA A 194 -10.68 5.59 -11.51
C ALA A 194 -11.95 4.77 -11.17
N MET A 195 -13.14 5.29 -11.50
CA MET A 195 -14.39 4.58 -11.22
C MET A 195 -14.55 3.30 -12.06
N VAL A 196 -14.15 3.31 -13.34
CA VAL A 196 -14.20 2.12 -14.19
C VAL A 196 -13.28 1.04 -13.63
N ASP A 197 -12.07 1.40 -13.20
CA ASP A 197 -11.12 0.45 -12.64
C ASP A 197 -11.59 -0.12 -11.29
N VAL A 198 -12.29 0.68 -10.46
CA VAL A 198 -12.99 0.18 -9.26
C VAL A 198 -14.10 -0.81 -9.63
N GLU A 199 -14.94 -0.49 -10.62
CA GLU A 199 -16.03 -1.36 -11.07
C GLU A 199 -15.51 -2.68 -11.64
N VAL A 200 -14.45 -2.63 -12.46
CA VAL A 200 -13.79 -3.82 -13.01
C VAL A 200 -13.16 -4.64 -11.89
N THR A 201 -12.51 -4.01 -10.92
CA THR A 201 -11.92 -4.69 -9.76
C THR A 201 -12.99 -5.41 -8.94
N LEU A 202 -14.14 -4.76 -8.69
CA LEU A 202 -15.26 -5.38 -7.99
C LEU A 202 -15.87 -6.54 -8.80
N ALA A 203 -16.02 -6.40 -10.11
CA ALA A 203 -16.51 -7.46 -10.97
C ALA A 203 -15.57 -8.68 -11.00
N LEU A 204 -14.26 -8.44 -11.10
CA LEU A 204 -13.24 -9.48 -10.96
C LEU A 204 -13.34 -10.14 -9.58
N ALA A 205 -13.41 -9.36 -8.51
CA ALA A 205 -13.53 -9.88 -7.15
C ALA A 205 -14.76 -10.79 -7.00
N LYS A 206 -15.91 -10.44 -7.60
CA LYS A 206 -17.10 -11.30 -7.62
C LYS A 206 -16.84 -12.65 -8.29
N GLN A 207 -16.15 -12.67 -9.43
CA GLN A 207 -15.78 -13.94 -10.08
C GLN A 207 -14.82 -14.79 -9.23
N LEU A 208 -13.86 -14.15 -8.56
CA LEU A 208 -12.94 -14.85 -7.66
C LEU A 208 -13.69 -15.38 -6.42
N TYR A 209 -14.67 -14.62 -5.93
CA TYR A 209 -15.44 -14.91 -4.74
C TYR A 209 -16.25 -16.21 -4.86
N GLU A 210 -16.70 -16.60 -6.06
CA GLU A 210 -17.44 -17.85 -6.29
C GLU A 210 -16.71 -19.09 -5.73
N GLU A 211 -15.38 -19.10 -5.79
CA GLU A 211 -14.53 -20.12 -5.15
C GLU A 211 -14.22 -19.72 -3.70
N ARG A 212 -15.25 -19.75 -2.83
CA ARG A 212 -15.21 -19.27 -1.43
C ARG A 212 -14.00 -19.77 -0.62
N GLU A 213 -13.66 -21.05 -0.73
CA GLU A 213 -12.53 -21.63 0.01
C GLU A 213 -11.19 -20.99 -0.34
N MET A 214 -10.97 -20.70 -1.62
CA MET A 214 -9.76 -20.04 -2.08
C MET A 214 -9.75 -18.57 -1.67
N TRP A 215 -10.88 -17.88 -1.82
CA TRP A 215 -11.04 -16.49 -1.37
C TRP A 215 -10.67 -16.34 0.11
N ASP A 216 -11.27 -17.16 0.98
CA ASP A 216 -11.05 -17.10 2.42
C ASP A 216 -9.61 -17.49 2.82
N TYR A 217 -9.02 -18.48 2.12
CA TYR A 217 -7.61 -18.84 2.31
C TYR A 217 -6.67 -17.66 2.01
N LEU A 218 -6.96 -16.92 0.93
CA LEU A 218 -6.19 -15.77 0.47
C LEU A 218 -6.40 -14.52 1.33
N CYS A 219 -7.63 -14.23 1.77
CA CYS A 219 -7.91 -13.20 2.78
C CYS A 219 -7.01 -13.38 4.02
N GLY A 220 -6.72 -14.63 4.40
CA GLY A 220 -5.82 -14.94 5.51
C GLY A 220 -4.38 -14.43 5.35
N TYR A 221 -3.90 -14.16 4.12
CA TYR A 221 -2.57 -13.58 3.88
C TYR A 221 -2.50 -12.08 4.19
N PHE A 222 -3.65 -11.41 4.22
CA PHE A 222 -3.75 -9.98 4.57
C PHE A 222 -4.04 -9.75 6.06
N VAL A 223 -4.43 -10.80 6.77
CA VAL A 223 -4.55 -10.75 8.23
C VAL A 223 -3.17 -10.93 8.87
N LYS A 224 -2.53 -9.82 9.27
CA LYS A 224 -1.15 -9.76 9.80
C LYS A 224 -0.80 -10.90 10.75
N ALA A 225 -1.64 -11.18 11.75
CA ALA A 225 -1.38 -12.24 12.73
C ALA A 225 -1.41 -13.65 12.13
N LYS A 226 -2.33 -13.93 11.20
CA LYS A 226 -2.42 -15.23 10.51
C LYS A 226 -1.24 -15.43 9.59
N ASP A 227 -0.89 -14.40 8.82
CA ASP A 227 0.24 -14.43 7.90
C ASP A 227 1.58 -14.56 8.64
N GLN A 228 1.77 -13.82 9.74
CA GLN A 228 2.95 -13.96 10.61
C GLN A 228 3.10 -15.39 11.16
N LYS A 229 1.99 -16.02 11.55
CA LYS A 229 1.99 -17.43 12.00
C LYS A 229 2.41 -18.37 10.86
N ARG A 230 1.89 -18.18 9.64
CA ARG A 230 2.31 -18.94 8.45
C ARG A 230 3.81 -18.80 8.24
N LEU A 231 4.32 -17.57 8.19
CA LEU A 231 5.75 -17.28 7.98
C LEU A 231 6.64 -17.91 9.06
N SER A 232 6.26 -17.82 10.34
CA SER A 232 7.08 -18.34 11.45
C SER A 232 7.26 -19.87 11.45
N SER A 233 6.42 -20.59 10.70
CA SER A 233 6.48 -22.05 10.60
C SER A 233 7.34 -22.56 9.45
N LEU A 234 7.88 -21.66 8.61
CA LEU A 234 8.58 -22.01 7.38
C LEU A 234 10.10 -21.97 7.56
N THR A 235 10.76 -23.04 7.13
CA THR A 235 12.23 -23.11 6.94
C THR A 235 12.65 -22.88 5.49
N ASP A 236 11.68 -22.93 4.59
CA ASP A 236 11.73 -22.67 3.15
C ASP A 236 10.30 -22.38 2.67
N GLY A 237 10.18 -21.77 1.49
CA GLY A 237 8.89 -21.38 0.95
C GLY A 237 8.96 -21.04 -0.53
N ILE A 238 7.80 -20.72 -1.08
CA ILE A 238 7.66 -20.29 -2.48
C ILE A 238 7.15 -18.85 -2.46
N VAL A 239 7.98 -17.93 -2.93
CA VAL A 239 7.60 -16.53 -3.15
C VAL A 239 6.74 -16.47 -4.41
N VAL A 240 5.54 -15.89 -4.28
CA VAL A 240 4.64 -15.60 -5.39
C VAL A 240 4.51 -14.10 -5.55
N SER A 241 4.94 -13.58 -6.71
CA SER A 241 4.91 -12.14 -7.00
C SER A 241 5.03 -11.85 -8.49
N GLY A 242 4.34 -10.80 -8.95
CA GLY A 242 4.56 -10.21 -10.27
C GLY A 242 6.03 -9.89 -10.57
N LYS A 243 6.80 -9.47 -9.55
CA LYS A 243 8.23 -9.11 -9.68
C LYS A 243 9.14 -10.30 -10.03
N ILE A 244 8.70 -11.54 -9.77
CA ILE A 244 9.42 -12.75 -10.17
C ILE A 244 9.32 -12.97 -11.70
N GLY A 245 8.24 -12.45 -12.31
CA GLY A 245 8.07 -12.39 -13.76
C GLY A 245 7.45 -13.65 -14.37
N ASN A 246 6.86 -13.45 -15.55
CA ASN A 246 6.14 -14.47 -16.32
C ASN A 246 7.04 -15.67 -16.70
N ALA A 247 8.30 -15.42 -17.06
CA ALA A 247 9.28 -16.46 -17.40
C ALA A 247 9.52 -17.47 -16.27
N ASN A 248 9.33 -17.02 -15.03
CA ASN A 248 9.47 -17.83 -13.82
C ASN A 248 8.11 -18.32 -13.28
N ASN A 249 7.04 -18.17 -14.07
CA ASN A 249 5.65 -18.42 -13.68
C ASN A 249 5.28 -17.70 -12.36
N PHE A 250 5.87 -16.53 -12.11
CA PHE A 250 5.68 -15.70 -10.92
C PHE A 250 6.03 -16.38 -9.58
N CYS A 251 6.63 -17.57 -9.60
CA CYS A 251 6.97 -18.36 -8.42
C CYS A 251 8.48 -18.51 -8.31
N ALA A 252 9.04 -18.39 -7.11
CA ALA A 252 10.45 -18.68 -6.86
C ALA A 252 10.63 -19.41 -5.51
N PRO A 253 11.40 -20.50 -5.45
CA PRO A 253 11.79 -21.12 -4.18
C PRO A 253 12.69 -20.16 -3.40
N ALA A 254 12.50 -20.07 -2.08
CA ALA A 254 13.26 -19.18 -1.22
C ALA A 254 13.47 -19.77 0.18
N ILE A 255 14.55 -19.34 0.85
CA ILE A 255 14.82 -19.63 2.26
C ILE A 255 14.76 -18.34 3.09
N PRO A 256 14.36 -18.40 4.38
CA PRO A 256 14.39 -17.23 5.24
C PRO A 256 15.83 -16.89 5.64
N LEU A 257 16.18 -15.60 5.56
CA LEU A 257 17.38 -15.02 6.15
C LEU A 257 17.13 -14.55 7.60
N GLY A 258 15.87 -14.49 8.03
CA GLY A 258 15.45 -14.06 9.37
C GLY A 258 14.78 -12.69 9.38
N THR A 259 14.45 -12.19 10.58
CA THR A 259 13.85 -10.87 10.78
C THR A 259 14.90 -9.78 10.66
N HIS A 260 14.53 -8.69 10.01
CA HIS A 260 15.36 -7.48 9.94
C HIS A 260 15.54 -6.85 11.33
N ARG A 261 16.74 -6.40 11.68
CA ARG A 261 17.07 -5.93 13.04
C ARG A 261 16.63 -4.51 13.32
N VAL A 262 16.73 -3.62 12.32
CA VAL A 262 16.26 -2.22 12.43
C VAL A 262 14.77 -2.10 12.11
N TYR A 263 14.35 -2.53 10.91
CA TYR A 263 12.95 -2.54 10.49
C TYR A 263 12.23 -3.83 10.92
N ASN A 264 11.93 -3.98 12.22
CA ASN A 264 11.46 -5.22 12.84
C ASN A 264 10.16 -5.85 12.29
N ASN A 265 9.36 -5.11 11.51
CA ASN A 265 8.08 -5.57 10.96
C ASN A 265 8.21 -6.31 9.62
N GLN A 266 9.39 -6.85 9.29
CA GLN A 266 9.61 -7.63 8.07
C GLN A 266 10.59 -8.79 8.26
N SER A 267 10.28 -9.89 7.57
CA SER A 267 11.20 -11.00 7.35
C SER A 267 11.92 -10.84 6.02
N LEU A 268 13.11 -11.42 5.92
CA LEU A 268 13.96 -11.38 4.74
C LEU A 268 14.09 -12.79 4.16
N TRP A 269 14.06 -12.90 2.85
CA TRP A 269 14.06 -14.17 2.13
C TRP A 269 15.04 -14.11 0.97
N LEU A 270 15.83 -15.17 0.78
CA LEU A 270 16.74 -15.30 -0.34
C LEU A 270 16.12 -16.24 -1.38
N ARG A 271 15.95 -15.74 -2.59
CA ARG A 271 15.57 -16.56 -3.76
C ARG A 271 16.66 -17.60 -4.01
N MET A 272 16.29 -18.85 -4.24
CA MET A 272 17.26 -19.96 -4.32
C MET A 272 17.55 -20.44 -5.73
N ASP A 273 16.70 -20.15 -6.72
CA ASP A 273 16.88 -20.55 -8.11
C ASP A 273 17.59 -19.46 -8.93
N ASP A 274 18.63 -18.85 -8.35
CA ASP A 274 19.48 -17.84 -8.98
C ASP A 274 20.87 -18.45 -9.21
N GLU A 275 21.30 -18.51 -10.47
CA GLU A 275 22.59 -19.07 -10.87
C GLU A 275 23.77 -18.35 -10.20
N ALA A 276 23.59 -17.07 -9.85
CA ALA A 276 24.65 -16.26 -9.27
C ALA A 276 24.99 -16.67 -7.82
N ILE A 277 24.13 -17.44 -7.12
CA ILE A 277 24.36 -17.84 -5.72
C ILE A 277 25.66 -18.63 -5.55
N GLN A 278 26.03 -19.48 -6.52
CA GLN A 278 27.27 -20.27 -6.42
C GLN A 278 28.54 -19.40 -6.53
N THR A 279 28.40 -18.16 -6.99
CA THR A 279 29.49 -17.19 -7.08
C THR A 279 29.65 -16.35 -5.82
N LEU A 280 28.74 -16.48 -4.85
CA LEU A 280 28.76 -15.70 -3.61
C LEU A 280 30.02 -15.99 -2.80
N ASN A 281 30.62 -14.92 -2.31
CA ASN A 281 31.66 -14.89 -1.30
C ASN A 281 31.48 -13.63 -0.44
N THR A 282 32.33 -13.46 0.55
CA THR A 282 32.24 -12.36 1.53
C THR A 282 32.32 -10.97 0.88
N ASP A 283 33.00 -10.85 -0.26
CA ASP A 283 33.31 -9.57 -0.90
C ASP A 283 32.22 -9.10 -1.87
N ASN A 284 31.32 -9.99 -2.31
CA ASN A 284 30.33 -9.69 -3.34
C ASN A 284 28.86 -9.83 -2.89
N ILE A 285 28.61 -10.06 -1.59
CA ILE A 285 27.26 -10.19 -1.02
C ILE A 285 26.28 -9.10 -1.51
N PRO A 286 26.61 -7.79 -1.46
CA PRO A 286 25.66 -6.73 -1.83
C PRO A 286 25.39 -6.67 -3.34
N ALA A 287 26.31 -7.17 -4.16
CA ALA A 287 26.22 -7.14 -5.62
C ALA A 287 25.46 -8.35 -6.18
N VAL A 288 25.52 -9.49 -5.48
CA VAL A 288 25.03 -10.78 -5.99
C VAL A 288 23.78 -11.26 -5.26
N SER A 289 23.66 -11.02 -3.95
CA SER A 289 22.52 -11.49 -3.16
C SER A 289 21.48 -10.39 -2.95
N PHE A 290 20.22 -10.70 -3.25
CA PHE A 290 19.10 -9.78 -3.07
C PHE A 290 18.08 -10.38 -2.10
N ALA A 291 17.84 -9.68 -0.99
CA ALA A 291 16.82 -10.08 -0.03
C ALA A 291 15.43 -9.60 -0.46
N ILE A 292 14.52 -10.55 -0.62
CA ILE A 292 13.08 -10.30 -0.74
C ILE A 292 12.56 -9.93 0.64
N ARG A 293 12.00 -8.73 0.76
CA ARG A 293 11.39 -8.24 2.01
C ARG A 293 9.92 -8.68 2.07
N LYS A 294 9.52 -9.28 3.19
CA LYS A 294 8.15 -9.71 3.45
C LYS A 294 7.64 -9.12 4.75
N LYS A 295 6.75 -8.13 4.64
CA LYS A 295 5.92 -7.62 5.76
C LYS A 295 4.68 -8.51 5.90
N PRO A 296 4.32 -8.99 7.09
CA PRO A 296 3.12 -9.81 7.25
C PRO A 296 1.86 -9.00 6.94
N GLY A 297 0.90 -9.57 6.21
CA GLY A 297 -0.28 -8.86 5.73
C GLY A 297 -0.11 -8.14 4.38
N GLU A 298 1.08 -8.16 3.77
CA GLU A 298 1.39 -7.46 2.52
C GLU A 298 1.98 -8.41 1.45
N THR A 299 2.18 -7.94 0.23
CA THR A 299 2.87 -8.68 -0.83
C THR A 299 4.40 -8.68 -0.60
N PRO A 300 5.16 -9.65 -1.16
CA PRO A 300 4.71 -10.83 -1.90
C PRO A 300 4.03 -11.88 -1.00
N ILE A 301 3.34 -12.86 -1.58
CA ILE A 301 2.79 -14.00 -0.83
C ILE A 301 3.86 -15.08 -0.73
N ILE A 302 4.01 -15.69 0.45
CA ILE A 302 4.91 -16.83 0.66
C ILE A 302 4.07 -18.07 0.97
N LEU A 303 4.10 -19.02 0.04
CA LEU A 303 3.41 -20.30 0.16
C LEU A 303 4.35 -21.33 0.84
N PRO A 304 3.81 -22.30 1.60
CA PRO A 304 4.61 -23.40 2.09
C PRO A 304 5.13 -24.27 0.92
N PRO A 305 6.22 -25.03 1.09
CA PRO A 305 6.83 -25.85 0.04
C PRO A 305 6.06 -27.17 -0.17
N GLN A 306 4.76 -27.10 -0.45
CA GLN A 306 3.93 -28.28 -0.72
C GLN A 306 3.99 -28.65 -2.21
N ASP A 307 3.89 -29.94 -2.54
CA ASP A 307 3.94 -30.46 -3.92
C ASP A 307 3.04 -29.69 -4.89
N ARG A 308 1.81 -29.36 -4.47
CA ARG A 308 0.84 -28.62 -5.30
C ARG A 308 1.36 -27.24 -5.73
N PHE A 309 2.20 -26.61 -4.92
CA PHE A 309 2.80 -25.31 -5.19
C PHE A 309 4.13 -25.45 -5.93
N LEU A 310 4.96 -26.44 -5.55
CA LEU A 310 6.24 -26.74 -6.21
C LEU A 310 6.06 -27.10 -7.69
N LYS A 311 4.95 -27.75 -8.06
CA LYS A 311 4.58 -28.05 -9.46
C LYS A 311 4.45 -26.82 -10.36
N LYS A 312 4.45 -25.60 -9.81
CA LYS A 312 4.44 -24.33 -10.57
C LYS A 312 5.84 -23.83 -10.94
N ILE A 313 6.89 -24.48 -10.44
CA ILE A 313 8.29 -24.21 -10.74
C ILE A 313 8.83 -25.39 -11.58
N SER A 314 9.66 -25.11 -12.58
CA SER A 314 10.26 -26.15 -13.43
C SER A 314 11.22 -27.04 -12.64
N SER A 315 11.40 -28.29 -13.10
CA SER A 315 12.37 -29.25 -12.52
C SER A 315 13.77 -28.65 -12.40
N ASP A 316 14.24 -27.98 -13.45
CA ASP A 316 15.60 -27.44 -13.52
C ASP A 316 15.82 -26.32 -12.48
N ARG A 317 14.79 -25.50 -12.25
CA ARG A 317 14.86 -24.44 -11.24
C ARG A 317 14.79 -24.99 -9.82
N LEU A 318 14.04 -26.06 -9.60
CA LEU A 318 14.01 -26.77 -8.32
C LEU A 318 15.34 -27.46 -8.04
N ALA A 319 15.97 -28.08 -9.05
CA ALA A 319 17.29 -28.68 -8.94
C ALA A 319 18.35 -27.62 -8.60
N LEU A 320 18.37 -26.51 -9.34
CA LEU A 320 19.27 -25.38 -9.04
C LEU A 320 19.05 -24.83 -7.62
N ALA A 321 17.80 -24.71 -7.17
CA ALA A 321 17.49 -24.26 -5.82
C ALA A 321 18.06 -25.19 -4.74
N GLU A 322 18.00 -26.51 -4.96
CA GLU A 322 18.55 -27.49 -4.03
C GLU A 322 20.08 -27.53 -4.06
N GLU A 323 20.70 -27.37 -5.22
CA GLU A 323 22.15 -27.21 -5.35
C GLU A 323 22.64 -25.97 -4.59
N ASN A 324 21.97 -24.84 -4.79
CA ASN A 324 22.27 -23.59 -4.11
C ASN A 324 22.04 -23.68 -2.60
N LYS A 325 20.98 -24.37 -2.16
CA LYS A 325 20.73 -24.64 -0.73
C LYS A 325 21.84 -25.51 -0.13
N THR A 326 22.27 -26.53 -0.86
CA THR A 326 23.40 -27.40 -0.48
C THR A 326 24.70 -26.61 -0.40
N PHE A 327 24.97 -25.74 -1.38
CA PHE A 327 26.14 -24.86 -1.38
C PHE A 327 26.18 -23.97 -0.14
N LEU A 328 25.09 -23.26 0.18
CA LEU A 328 25.04 -22.39 1.36
C LEU A 328 25.10 -23.18 2.68
N THR A 329 24.51 -24.38 2.74
CA THR A 329 24.56 -25.24 3.92
C THR A 329 25.97 -25.79 4.17
N LYS A 330 26.75 -26.05 3.12
CA LYS A 330 28.17 -26.41 3.24
C LYS A 330 29.05 -25.21 3.61
N ASN A 331 28.62 -23.99 3.28
CA ASN A 331 29.32 -22.73 3.54
C ASN A 331 28.58 -21.90 4.62
N THR A 332 28.36 -22.48 5.80
CA THR A 332 27.57 -21.83 6.87
C THR A 332 28.09 -20.46 7.29
N ALA A 333 29.42 -20.25 7.25
CA ALA A 333 30.02 -18.94 7.53
C ALA A 333 29.53 -17.88 6.53
N LEU A 334 29.54 -18.19 5.23
CA LEU A 334 29.02 -17.31 4.18
C LEU A 334 27.52 -17.04 4.36
N LEU A 335 26.72 -18.07 4.67
CA LEU A 335 25.29 -17.89 4.94
C LEU A 335 25.06 -16.93 6.12
N ASN A 336 25.84 -17.05 7.19
CA ASN A 336 25.76 -16.15 8.34
C ASN A 336 26.11 -14.71 7.96
N GLU A 337 27.11 -14.49 7.09
CA GLU A 337 27.47 -13.17 6.59
C GLU A 337 26.38 -12.57 5.70
N ILE A 338 25.76 -13.37 4.83
CA ILE A 338 24.60 -12.95 4.02
C ILE A 338 23.45 -12.52 4.94
N GLN A 339 23.15 -13.31 5.97
CA GLN A 339 22.14 -12.98 6.97
C GLN A 339 22.49 -11.69 7.72
N GLU A 340 23.74 -11.54 8.16
CA GLU A 340 24.21 -10.36 8.87
C GLU A 340 24.09 -9.10 8.00
N HIS A 341 24.55 -9.16 6.75
CA HIS A 341 24.46 -8.06 5.79
C HIS A 341 22.99 -7.60 5.61
N HIS A 342 22.11 -8.52 5.21
CA HIS A 342 20.73 -8.15 4.87
C HIS A 342 19.90 -7.75 6.10
N ARG A 343 20.13 -8.37 7.26
CA ARG A 343 19.36 -8.06 8.49
C ARG A 343 19.76 -6.75 9.14
N ASN A 344 20.96 -6.25 8.90
CA ASN A 344 21.45 -4.97 9.43
C ASN A 344 21.44 -3.84 8.40
N TYR A 345 21.12 -4.10 7.14
CA TYR A 345 21.02 -3.06 6.12
C TYR A 345 20.12 -1.90 6.57
N THR A 346 20.63 -0.68 6.50
CA THR A 346 19.85 0.54 6.68
C THR A 346 19.95 1.39 5.43
N TYR A 347 18.88 2.10 5.10
CA TYR A 347 18.97 3.12 4.06
C TYR A 347 19.91 4.25 4.51
N PRO A 348 20.63 4.88 3.58
CA PRO A 348 21.46 6.04 3.90
C PRO A 348 20.59 7.17 4.46
N GLU A 349 21.14 7.93 5.40
CA GLU A 349 20.50 9.16 5.86
C GLU A 349 20.58 10.22 4.75
N VAL A 350 19.49 10.97 4.59
CA VAL A 350 19.39 12.06 3.62
C VAL A 350 19.34 13.37 4.42
N GLU A 351 20.42 14.14 4.36
CA GLU A 351 20.46 15.48 4.95
C GLU A 351 19.47 16.41 4.23
N ASN A 352 18.82 17.30 4.99
CA ASN A 352 17.90 18.31 4.47
C ASN A 352 16.75 17.73 3.61
N ILE A 353 16.16 16.62 4.04
CA ILE A 353 15.01 16.01 3.37
C ILE A 353 13.85 17.02 3.27
N ASP A 354 13.24 17.08 2.09
CA ASP A 354 12.05 17.91 1.85
C ASP A 354 10.88 17.45 2.73
N ALA A 355 10.10 18.40 3.26
CA ALA A 355 8.99 18.10 4.16
C ALA A 355 7.93 17.16 3.57
N ASP A 356 7.71 17.15 2.25
CA ASP A 356 6.74 16.25 1.61
C ASP A 356 7.32 14.83 1.44
N ALA A 357 8.64 14.68 1.45
CA ALA A 357 9.35 13.39 1.33
C ALA A 357 9.72 12.76 2.69
N ALA A 358 9.52 13.46 3.81
CA ALA A 358 10.05 13.08 5.11
C ALA A 358 9.20 12.05 5.91
N LEU A 359 8.11 11.52 5.33
CA LEU A 359 7.17 10.62 6.01
C LEU A 359 7.87 9.44 6.74
N TYR A 360 8.82 8.77 6.09
CA TYR A 360 9.45 7.57 6.64
C TYR A 360 10.71 7.84 7.48
N THR A 361 11.20 9.07 7.49
CA THR A 361 12.34 9.50 8.33
C THR A 361 11.88 10.22 9.60
N MET A 362 10.66 10.73 9.59
CA MET A 362 10.07 11.45 10.71
C MET A 362 9.51 10.50 11.79
N PRO A 363 9.68 10.85 13.08
CA PRO A 363 8.99 10.13 14.15
C PRO A 363 7.48 10.40 14.07
N PHE A 364 6.70 9.46 14.63
CA PHE A 364 5.27 9.67 14.83
C PHE A 364 5.00 10.94 15.67
N PRO A 365 3.87 11.63 15.45
CA PRO A 365 3.53 12.82 16.24
C PRO A 365 3.34 12.47 17.72
N THR A 366 3.70 13.41 18.60
CA THR A 366 3.34 13.33 20.01
C THR A 366 1.85 13.63 20.19
N ARG A 367 1.30 13.38 21.38
CA ARG A 367 -0.11 13.67 21.67
C ARG A 367 -0.43 15.16 21.56
N GLU A 368 0.50 16.01 21.98
CA GLU A 368 0.39 17.46 21.89
C GLU A 368 0.34 17.91 20.42
N GLU A 369 1.15 17.29 19.56
CA GLU A 369 1.14 17.57 18.12
C GLU A 369 -0.13 17.05 17.45
N GLU A 370 -0.62 15.87 17.82
CA GLU A 370 -1.92 15.36 17.35
C GLU A 370 -3.08 16.29 17.74
N GLN A 371 -3.05 16.86 18.94
CA GLN A 371 -4.04 17.87 19.37
C GLN A 371 -3.92 19.16 18.55
N LEU A 372 -2.69 19.61 18.27
CA LEU A 372 -2.47 20.78 17.44
C LEU A 372 -2.93 20.55 15.99
N TYR A 373 -2.71 19.35 15.42
CA TYR A 373 -3.27 18.97 14.11
C TYR A 373 -4.79 19.05 14.11
N TYR A 374 -5.44 18.49 15.15
CA TYR A 374 -6.89 18.54 15.29
C TYR A 374 -7.42 19.98 15.34
N GLN A 375 -6.81 20.84 16.15
CA GLN A 375 -7.16 22.27 16.22
C GLN A 375 -6.94 22.95 14.86
N PHE A 376 -5.79 22.69 14.22
CA PHE A 376 -5.47 23.21 12.91
C PHE A 376 -6.51 22.79 11.87
N HIS A 377 -7.03 21.56 11.88
CA HIS A 377 -8.06 21.12 10.95
C HIS A 377 -9.42 21.81 11.15
N GLN A 378 -9.76 22.21 12.37
CA GLN A 378 -11.03 22.85 12.71
C GLN A 378 -11.03 24.37 12.57
N ALA A 379 -9.85 24.99 12.67
CA ALA A 379 -9.68 26.43 12.60
C ALA A 379 -10.08 27.02 11.23
N SER A 380 -10.54 28.27 11.23
CA SER A 380 -10.67 29.06 10.00
C SER A 380 -9.30 29.30 9.34
N PRO A 381 -9.23 29.62 8.03
CA PRO A 381 -7.94 29.85 7.37
C PRO A 381 -7.04 30.89 8.08
N LEU A 382 -7.61 31.97 8.61
CA LEU A 382 -6.83 32.98 9.35
C LEU A 382 -6.29 32.44 10.68
N GLU A 383 -7.09 31.67 11.42
CA GLU A 383 -6.66 31.05 12.68
C GLU A 383 -5.61 29.96 12.45
N LYS A 384 -5.66 29.24 11.31
CA LYS A 384 -4.63 28.26 10.93
C LYS A 384 -3.23 28.89 10.85
N GLN A 385 -3.11 30.14 10.39
CA GLN A 385 -1.84 30.85 10.36
C GLN A 385 -1.25 31.04 11.77
N ASN A 386 -2.10 31.39 12.75
CA ASN A 386 -1.64 31.52 14.14
C ASN A 386 -1.23 30.17 14.75
N LEU A 387 -2.00 29.11 14.45
CA LEU A 387 -1.68 27.75 14.92
C LEU A 387 -0.41 27.19 14.27
N MET A 388 -0.11 27.56 13.02
CA MET A 388 1.10 27.15 12.32
C MET A 388 2.37 27.53 13.09
N GLU A 389 2.39 28.71 13.72
CA GLU A 389 3.54 29.19 14.51
C GLU A 389 3.80 28.35 15.78
N LEU A 390 2.82 27.56 16.22
CA LEU A 390 2.95 26.72 17.41
C LEU A 390 3.66 25.39 17.10
N PHE A 391 3.80 24.99 15.83
CA PHE A 391 4.55 23.79 15.46
C PHE A 391 6.04 23.95 15.76
N GLN A 392 6.52 23.24 16.78
CA GLN A 392 7.94 23.26 17.17
C GLN A 392 8.82 22.49 16.19
N ASN A 393 8.27 21.44 15.55
CA ASN A 393 9.00 20.67 14.56
C ASN A 393 9.01 21.44 13.21
N PRO A 394 10.20 21.70 12.63
CA PRO A 394 10.32 22.51 11.42
C PRO A 394 9.64 21.88 10.19
N ILE A 395 9.68 20.54 10.05
CA ILE A 395 9.00 19.83 8.95
C ILE A 395 7.48 19.98 9.08
N ARG A 396 6.92 19.80 10.28
CA ARG A 396 5.47 19.96 10.52
C ARG A 396 5.01 21.40 10.31
N LYS A 397 5.82 22.37 10.74
CA LYS A 397 5.57 23.79 10.46
C LYS A 397 5.56 24.06 8.95
N GLN A 398 6.52 23.50 8.21
CA GLN A 398 6.57 23.62 6.76
C GLN A 398 5.37 22.95 6.06
N GLN A 399 4.89 21.81 6.55
CA GLN A 399 3.67 21.18 6.05
C GLN A 399 2.44 22.09 6.25
N ALA A 400 2.27 22.65 7.45
CA ALA A 400 1.21 23.61 7.73
C ALA A 400 1.29 24.86 6.83
N LEU A 401 2.50 25.38 6.60
CA LEU A 401 2.75 26.49 5.68
C LEU A 401 2.37 26.14 4.24
N ARG A 402 2.77 24.95 3.75
CA ARG A 402 2.43 24.48 2.40
C ARG A 402 0.92 24.29 2.21
N ILE A 403 0.20 23.80 3.22
CA ILE A 403 -1.28 23.72 3.18
C ILE A 403 -1.88 25.13 2.99
N LEU A 404 -1.40 26.12 3.75
CA LEU A 404 -1.85 27.50 3.60
C LEU A 404 -1.50 28.07 2.22
N GLY A 405 -0.26 27.91 1.75
CA GLY A 405 0.17 28.42 0.44
C GLY A 405 -0.56 27.79 -0.73
N ARG A 406 -0.80 26.48 -0.70
CA ARG A 406 -1.50 25.74 -1.78
C ARG A 406 -2.99 26.06 -1.84
N HIS A 407 -3.65 26.24 -0.68
CA HIS A 407 -5.11 26.22 -0.62
C HIS A 407 -5.75 27.50 -0.08
N TYR A 408 -5.01 28.28 0.69
CA TYR A 408 -5.47 29.53 1.29
C TYR A 408 -4.42 30.64 1.12
N PRO A 409 -3.91 30.89 -0.11
CA PRO A 409 -2.82 31.85 -0.30
C PRO A 409 -3.18 33.25 0.21
N ASP A 410 -4.45 33.65 0.11
CA ASP A 410 -4.91 35.00 0.48
C ASP A 410 -4.78 35.33 1.97
N VAL A 411 -4.57 34.34 2.84
CA VAL A 411 -4.37 34.56 4.29
C VAL A 411 -2.90 34.57 4.71
N LEU A 412 -1.97 34.34 3.78
CA LEU A 412 -0.55 34.38 4.12
C LEU A 412 -0.07 35.82 4.33
N SER A 413 0.83 36.01 5.31
CA SER A 413 1.55 37.28 5.45
C SER A 413 2.46 37.51 4.23
N HIS A 414 2.83 38.77 3.97
CA HIS A 414 3.69 39.09 2.83
C HIS A 414 5.05 38.38 2.89
N GLU A 415 5.61 38.13 4.08
CA GLU A 415 6.85 37.36 4.26
C GLU A 415 6.68 35.88 3.88
N ASN A 416 5.53 35.29 4.21
CA ASN A 416 5.22 33.88 3.91
C ASN A 416 4.77 33.65 2.46
N HIS A 417 4.43 34.71 1.71
CA HIS A 417 4.14 34.61 0.28
C HIS A 417 5.39 34.43 -0.60
N CYS A 418 6.57 34.80 -0.07
CA CYS A 418 7.85 34.75 -0.79
C CYS A 418 8.63 33.45 -0.55
N LEU A 419 8.09 32.54 0.26
CA LEU A 419 8.64 31.22 0.64
C LEU A 419 7.77 30.12 0.02
#